data_AF-A0A117JU10-F1
#
_entry.id   AF-A0A117JU10-F1
#
_cell.length_a   1.000
_cell.length_b   1.000
_cell.length_c   1.000
_cell.angle_alpha   90.00
_cell.angle_beta   90.00
_cell.angle_gamma   90.00
#
_symmetry.space_group_name_H-M   'P 1'
#
loop_
_entity.id
_entity.type
_entity.pdbx_description
1 polymer ?
#
loop_
_entity_poly.entity_id
_entity_poly.type
_entity_poly.pdbx_seq_one_letter_code
_entity_poly.pdbx_strand_id
1 'polypeptide(L)'
;MTDLAVVMRECVGLWRRTLLIEADGSRDTGTDVLWLQGVSAYVDSRGFAGVLTQHGDVFAWRRDIDALPPAEFPDEGHTSWDGDVLVECGVHSDYVEHWVRDTGPAEPCWAVELGAGADRALLLRVGDRFGWARGESVVLGRVGDGRWEAVGPVGEDAGIRADGVHWNVIRREGEVEL
;
A
#
# COMPACT_ATOMS: atom_id res chain seq x y z
N MET A 1 13.45 -2.51 -28.34
CA MET A 1 12.25 -2.59 -27.48
C MET A 1 12.34 -1.39 -26.58
N THR A 2 11.33 -0.52 -26.60
CA THR A 2 11.28 0.61 -25.67
C THR A 2 11.05 0.00 -24.29
N ASP A 3 11.93 0.26 -23.32
CA ASP A 3 11.58 0.05 -21.92
C ASP A 3 10.31 0.83 -21.68
N LEU A 4 9.23 0.13 -21.36
CA LEU A 4 8.01 0.80 -20.95
C LEU A 4 8.31 1.42 -19.59
N ALA A 5 8.14 2.72 -19.47
CA ALA A 5 8.24 3.36 -18.16
C ALA A 5 7.15 2.79 -17.24
N VAL A 6 7.49 2.53 -15.98
CA VAL A 6 6.51 2.13 -14.97
C VAL A 6 5.56 3.31 -14.74
N VAL A 7 4.25 3.04 -14.66
CA VAL A 7 3.24 4.07 -14.40
C VAL A 7 2.48 3.70 -13.13
N MET A 8 2.50 4.56 -12.11
CA MET A 8 1.91 4.27 -10.79
C MET A 8 0.42 3.89 -10.86
N ARG A 9 -0.37 4.54 -11.72
CA ARG A 9 -1.81 4.24 -11.87
C ARG A 9 -2.07 2.87 -12.48
N GLU A 10 -1.07 2.27 -13.14
CA GLU A 10 -1.15 0.91 -13.69
C GLU A 10 -0.68 -0.11 -12.65
N CYS A 11 -0.22 0.32 -11.48
CA CYS A 11 0.24 -0.54 -10.39
C CYS A 11 -0.87 -1.06 -9.47
N VAL A 12 -2.15 -0.79 -9.75
CA VAL A 12 -3.28 -1.27 -8.95
C VAL A 12 -3.25 -2.80 -8.78
N GLY A 13 -3.16 -3.28 -7.54
CA GLY A 13 -3.10 -4.71 -7.26
C GLY A 13 -2.37 -5.05 -5.97
N LEU A 14 -2.34 -6.34 -5.65
CA LEU A 14 -1.51 -6.87 -4.59
C LEU A 14 -0.15 -7.28 -5.17
N TRP A 15 0.91 -6.82 -4.53
CA TRP A 15 2.29 -7.08 -4.90
C TRP A 15 2.99 -7.85 -3.80
N ARG A 16 3.89 -8.74 -4.21
CA ARG A 16 4.72 -9.52 -3.31
C ARG A 16 6.18 -9.28 -3.61
N ARG A 17 6.95 -8.99 -2.56
CA ARG A 17 8.40 -8.92 -2.68
C ARG A 17 8.95 -10.33 -2.84
N THR A 18 9.77 -10.52 -3.86
CA THR A 18 10.40 -11.81 -4.17
C THR A 18 11.91 -11.80 -3.92
N LEU A 19 12.50 -10.61 -3.86
CA LEU A 19 13.90 -10.39 -3.57
C LEU A 19 14.07 -9.01 -2.94
N LEU A 20 14.92 -8.94 -1.92
CA LEU A 20 15.58 -7.74 -1.44
C LEU A 20 17.09 -7.98 -1.49
N ILE A 21 17.84 -7.05 -2.06
CA ILE A 21 19.28 -6.95 -1.97
C ILE A 21 19.58 -5.69 -1.17
N GLU A 22 20.27 -5.83 -0.05
CA GLU A 22 20.68 -4.70 0.80
C GLU A 22 21.98 -4.07 0.28
N ALA A 23 22.33 -2.91 0.81
CA ALA A 23 23.56 -2.19 0.45
C ALA A 23 24.86 -3.00 0.71
N ASP A 24 24.83 -3.93 1.67
CA ASP A 24 25.94 -4.84 1.94
C ASP A 24 25.99 -6.07 0.99
N GLY A 25 25.04 -6.15 0.05
CA GLY A 25 24.87 -7.23 -0.92
C GLY A 25 24.19 -8.47 -0.34
N SER A 26 23.76 -8.44 0.93
CA SER A 26 22.96 -9.52 1.50
C SER A 26 21.62 -9.63 0.76
N ARG A 27 21.11 -10.86 0.66
CA ARG A 27 19.92 -11.17 -0.13
C ARG A 27 18.86 -11.82 0.74
N ASP A 28 17.66 -11.29 0.68
CA ASP A 28 16.47 -11.88 1.28
C ASP A 28 15.48 -12.27 0.19
N THR A 29 15.17 -13.56 0.13
CA THR A 29 14.13 -14.15 -0.74
C THR A 29 13.07 -14.90 0.07
N GLY A 30 13.14 -14.83 1.40
CA GLY A 30 12.34 -15.63 2.32
C GLY A 30 11.29 -14.84 3.10
N THR A 31 11.45 -13.53 3.24
CA THR A 31 10.48 -12.69 3.96
C THR A 31 9.25 -12.43 3.10
N ASP A 32 8.07 -12.71 3.67
CA ASP A 32 6.80 -12.43 3.01
C ASP A 32 6.39 -10.97 3.24
N VAL A 33 6.70 -10.11 2.26
CA VAL A 33 6.28 -8.71 2.24
C VAL A 33 5.25 -8.50 1.14
N LEU A 34 4.14 -7.84 1.53
CA LEU A 34 3.01 -7.54 0.68
C LEU A 34 2.76 -6.04 0.61
N TRP A 35 2.49 -5.55 -0.59
CA TRP A 35 2.10 -4.17 -0.86
C TRP A 35 0.80 -4.17 -1.65
N LEU A 36 -0.27 -3.63 -1.06
CA LEU A 36 -1.55 -3.43 -1.74
C LEU A 36 -1.62 -2.00 -2.28
N GLN A 37 -1.68 -1.86 -3.59
CA GLN A 37 -1.71 -0.58 -4.29
C GLN A 37 -3.10 -0.31 -4.87
N GLY A 38 -3.72 0.80 -4.48
CA GLY A 38 -4.90 1.38 -5.12
C GLY A 38 -4.52 2.37 -6.24
N VAL A 39 -5.37 3.37 -6.52
CA VAL A 39 -5.06 4.40 -7.53
C VAL A 39 -3.88 5.25 -7.10
N SER A 40 -3.91 5.79 -5.88
CA SER A 40 -2.75 6.44 -5.25
C SER A 40 -2.52 5.94 -3.83
N ALA A 41 -3.58 5.63 -3.09
CA ALA A 41 -3.48 5.04 -1.75
C ALA A 41 -2.81 3.65 -1.77
N TYR A 42 -2.06 3.33 -0.72
CA TYR A 42 -1.46 2.00 -0.54
C TYR A 42 -1.41 1.57 0.93
N VAL A 43 -1.26 0.26 1.13
CA VAL A 43 -0.98 -0.37 2.44
C VAL A 43 0.14 -1.39 2.28
N ASP A 44 1.16 -1.32 3.12
CA ASP A 44 2.32 -2.22 3.13
C ASP A 44 2.37 -3.05 4.41
N SER A 45 2.58 -4.37 4.27
CA SER A 45 2.58 -5.31 5.40
C SER A 45 3.70 -5.10 6.40
N ARG A 46 4.73 -4.28 6.08
CA ARG A 46 5.79 -3.89 7.00
C ARG A 46 5.32 -2.92 8.08
N GLY A 47 4.11 -2.37 7.97
CA GLY A 47 3.50 -1.56 9.03
C GLY A 47 3.24 -0.10 8.66
N PHE A 48 3.12 0.23 7.37
CA PHE A 48 2.85 1.59 6.95
C PHE A 48 1.87 1.66 5.78
N ALA A 49 1.26 2.83 5.62
CA ALA A 49 0.27 3.13 4.59
C ALA A 49 0.25 4.63 4.28
N GLY A 50 -0.29 4.98 3.12
CA GLY A 50 -0.45 6.38 2.74
C GLY A 50 -0.64 6.53 1.25
N VAL A 51 0.06 7.49 0.66
CA VAL A 51 -0.12 7.88 -0.74
C VAL A 51 1.17 7.69 -1.53
N LEU A 52 1.06 6.98 -2.64
CA LEU A 52 2.08 6.88 -3.66
C LEU A 52 2.01 8.08 -4.60
N THR A 53 3.18 8.66 -4.90
CA THR A 53 3.34 9.69 -5.93
C THR A 53 4.46 9.31 -6.89
N GLN A 54 4.43 9.84 -8.11
CA GLN A 54 5.41 9.51 -9.16
C GLN A 54 5.99 10.78 -9.79
N HIS A 55 7.32 10.82 -9.90
CA HIS A 55 8.08 11.83 -10.62
C HIS A 55 9.08 11.17 -11.58
N GLY A 56 8.72 11.07 -12.86
CA GLY A 56 9.53 10.31 -13.82
C GLY A 56 9.51 8.82 -13.49
N ASP A 57 10.67 8.21 -13.34
CA ASP A 57 10.86 6.82 -12.90
C ASP A 57 10.90 6.66 -11.37
N VAL A 58 10.89 7.76 -10.61
CA VAL A 58 10.91 7.70 -9.15
C VAL A 58 9.50 7.60 -8.60
N PHE A 59 9.28 6.59 -7.77
CA PHE A 59 8.12 6.46 -6.89
C PHE A 59 8.49 7.00 -5.51
N ALA A 60 7.55 7.71 -4.89
CA ALA A 60 7.68 8.24 -3.53
C ALA A 60 6.49 7.81 -2.69
N TRP A 61 6.77 7.03 -1.64
CA TRP A 61 5.79 6.48 -0.70
C TRP A 61 5.66 7.41 0.50
N ARG A 62 4.68 8.30 0.49
CA ARG A 62 4.40 9.13 1.68
C ARG A 62 3.69 8.26 2.71
N ARG A 63 4.36 8.00 3.83
CA ARG A 63 3.84 7.19 4.94
C ARG A 63 3.00 8.05 5.89
N ASP A 64 1.72 8.20 5.55
CA ASP A 64 0.76 8.98 6.34
C ASP A 64 0.37 8.25 7.65
N ILE A 65 0.50 6.92 7.66
CA ILE A 65 0.41 6.05 8.83
C ILE A 65 1.67 5.18 8.84
N ASP A 66 2.44 5.22 9.91
CA ASP A 66 3.70 4.48 10.03
C ASP A 66 3.85 3.91 11.44
N ALA A 67 3.90 2.58 11.54
CA ALA A 67 4.20 1.85 12.77
C ALA A 67 5.71 1.72 13.02
N LEU A 68 6.54 2.08 12.05
CA LEU A 68 7.98 2.00 12.13
C LEU A 68 8.55 3.29 12.76
N PRO A 69 9.78 3.23 13.30
CA PRO A 69 10.51 4.43 13.65
C PRO A 69 10.63 5.38 12.45
N PRO A 70 10.60 6.71 12.67
CA PRO A 70 10.78 7.67 11.59
C PRO A 70 12.04 7.38 10.77
N ALA A 71 11.89 7.28 9.46
CA ALA A 71 13.01 7.08 8.55
C ALA A 71 13.89 8.34 8.48
N GLU A 72 15.20 8.14 8.30
CA GLU A 72 16.16 9.25 8.12
C GLU A 72 15.95 9.97 6.78
N PHE A 73 15.56 9.21 5.75
CA PHE A 73 15.34 9.70 4.39
C PHE A 73 13.90 9.44 3.93
N PRO A 74 13.39 10.20 2.95
CA PRO A 74 12.14 9.87 2.27
C PRO A 74 12.16 8.45 1.70
N ASP A 75 11.00 7.81 1.71
CA ASP A 75 10.80 6.50 1.09
C ASP A 75 10.61 6.69 -0.42
N GLU A 76 11.71 6.57 -1.16
CA GLU A 76 11.79 6.86 -2.59
C GLU A 76 12.67 5.82 -3.31
N GLY A 77 12.21 5.40 -4.48
CA GLY A 77 12.83 4.35 -5.28
C GLY A 77 12.68 4.59 -6.78
N HIS A 78 13.77 4.37 -7.53
CA HIS A 78 13.76 4.29 -8.98
C HIS A 78 13.08 2.99 -9.40
N THR A 79 12.11 3.06 -10.31
CA THR A 79 11.31 1.93 -10.73
C THR A 79 11.47 1.62 -12.22
N SER A 80 11.64 0.35 -12.55
CA SER A 80 11.72 -0.15 -13.93
C SER A 80 11.10 -1.54 -14.05
N TRP A 81 10.81 -1.96 -15.29
CA TRP A 81 10.32 -3.31 -15.56
C TRP A 81 11.47 -4.22 -16.00
N ASP A 82 11.54 -5.42 -15.42
CA ASP A 82 12.28 -6.56 -15.97
C ASP A 82 11.26 -7.69 -16.25
N GLY A 83 10.77 -7.74 -17.49
CA GLY A 83 9.66 -8.62 -17.85
C GLY A 83 8.38 -8.25 -17.10
N ASP A 84 7.90 -9.13 -16.22
CA ASP A 84 6.74 -8.93 -15.34
C ASP A 84 7.13 -8.53 -13.90
N VAL A 85 8.44 -8.39 -13.64
CA VAL A 85 8.97 -7.98 -12.34
C VAL A 85 9.12 -6.46 -12.33
N LEU A 86 8.51 -5.83 -11.33
CA LEU A 86 8.80 -4.44 -10.99
C LEU A 86 10.08 -4.42 -10.15
N VAL A 87 11.13 -3.80 -10.69
CA VAL A 87 12.40 -3.60 -10.00
C VAL A 87 12.42 -2.21 -9.42
N GLU A 88 12.65 -2.12 -8.11
CA GLU A 88 12.81 -0.90 -7.36
C GLU A 88 14.24 -0.80 -6.85
N CYS A 89 14.91 0.33 -7.08
CA CYS A 89 16.24 0.63 -6.54
C CYS A 89 16.14 1.88 -5.66
N GLY A 90 16.69 1.83 -4.45
CA GLY A 90 16.62 2.96 -3.52
C GLY A 90 17.26 4.24 -4.06
N VAL A 91 16.63 5.39 -3.80
CA VAL A 91 17.21 6.71 -4.14
C VAL A 91 18.25 7.14 -3.10
N HIS A 92 18.00 6.85 -1.82
CA HIS A 92 18.82 7.31 -0.69
C HIS A 92 19.69 6.20 -0.06
N SER A 93 19.55 4.96 -0.53
CA SER A 93 20.31 3.79 -0.09
C SER A 93 20.43 2.78 -1.22
N ASP A 94 21.53 2.05 -1.29
CA ASP A 94 21.86 1.11 -2.38
C ASP A 94 21.14 -0.24 -2.22
N TYR A 95 19.83 -0.23 -1.99
CA TYR A 95 19.02 -1.46 -1.99
C TYR A 95 18.36 -1.71 -3.35
N VAL A 96 18.00 -2.97 -3.61
CA VAL A 96 17.16 -3.38 -4.74
C VAL A 96 16.05 -4.31 -4.26
N GLU A 97 14.79 -3.99 -4.58
CA GLU A 97 13.64 -4.86 -4.35
C GLU A 97 13.04 -5.33 -5.69
N HIS A 98 12.67 -6.61 -5.76
CA HIS A 98 11.90 -7.15 -6.90
C HIS A 98 10.50 -7.50 -6.43
N TRP A 99 9.52 -6.95 -7.14
CA TRP A 99 8.11 -7.11 -6.86
C TRP A 99 7.40 -7.82 -8.00
N VAL A 100 6.59 -8.83 -7.65
CA VAL A 100 5.71 -9.52 -8.59
C VAL A 100 4.27 -9.25 -8.19
N ARG A 101 3.41 -8.95 -9.17
CA ARG A 101 1.99 -8.73 -8.92
C ARG A 101 1.26 -10.06 -8.83
N ASP A 102 0.51 -10.25 -7.76
CA ASP A 102 -0.42 -11.38 -7.64
C ASP A 102 -1.52 -11.26 -8.70
N THR A 103 -1.92 -12.38 -9.28
CA THR A 103 -3.09 -12.42 -10.17
C THR A 103 -4.37 -12.19 -9.39
N GLY A 104 -5.26 -11.35 -9.89
CA GLY A 104 -6.55 -11.11 -9.26
C GLY A 104 -7.32 -9.97 -9.92
N PRO A 105 -8.59 -9.78 -9.54
CA PRO A 105 -9.35 -8.63 -10.00
C PRO A 105 -8.76 -7.33 -9.44
N ALA A 106 -8.63 -6.31 -10.28
CA ALA A 106 -8.26 -4.96 -9.87
C ALA A 106 -9.47 -4.13 -9.42
N GLU A 107 -10.68 -4.57 -9.75
CA GLU A 107 -11.94 -3.90 -9.40
C GLU A 107 -12.81 -4.76 -8.46
N PRO A 108 -13.53 -4.15 -7.50
CA PRO A 108 -13.61 -2.70 -7.25
C PRO A 108 -12.30 -2.13 -6.66
N CYS A 109 -11.99 -0.88 -6.98
CA CYS A 109 -10.81 -0.18 -6.45
C CYS A 109 -11.22 1.15 -5.83
N TRP A 110 -11.07 1.27 -4.52
CA TRP A 110 -11.34 2.51 -3.80
C TRP A 110 -10.52 2.59 -2.52
N ALA A 111 -10.32 3.82 -2.05
CA ALA A 111 -9.66 4.09 -0.78
C ALA A 111 -10.37 5.20 -0.02
N VAL A 112 -10.31 5.14 1.31
CA VAL A 112 -10.80 6.20 2.20
C VAL A 112 -9.76 6.51 3.25
N GLU A 113 -9.42 7.80 3.34
CA GLU A 113 -8.63 8.34 4.43
C GLU A 113 -9.59 8.83 5.51
N LEU A 114 -9.27 8.49 6.76
CA LEU A 114 -10.16 8.60 7.90
C LEU A 114 -9.51 9.40 9.02
N GLY A 115 -10.33 10.16 9.76
CA GLY A 115 -9.89 10.99 10.88
C GLY A 115 -10.83 10.94 12.08
N ALA A 116 -10.24 10.80 13.27
CA ALA A 116 -10.93 10.88 14.55
C ALA A 116 -10.08 11.71 15.53
N GLY A 117 -10.28 13.02 15.55
CA GLY A 117 -9.39 13.94 16.29
C GLY A 117 -7.97 13.92 15.73
N ALA A 118 -7.00 13.56 16.57
CA ALA A 118 -5.60 13.39 16.17
C ALA A 118 -5.35 12.07 15.41
N ASP A 119 -6.22 11.06 15.60
CA ASP A 119 -6.03 9.76 14.98
C ASP A 119 -6.28 9.79 13.48
N ARG A 120 -5.55 8.94 12.75
CA ARG A 120 -5.69 8.71 11.31
C ARG A 120 -5.83 7.23 11.02
N ALA A 121 -6.62 6.91 10.00
CA ALA A 121 -6.74 5.57 9.47
C ALA A 121 -6.87 5.60 7.94
N LEU A 122 -6.53 4.48 7.30
CA LEU A 122 -6.70 4.27 5.87
C LEU A 122 -7.34 2.91 5.63
N LEU A 123 -8.42 2.90 4.86
CA LEU A 123 -9.04 1.67 4.35
C LEU A 123 -8.97 1.68 2.83
N LEU A 124 -8.37 0.63 2.27
CA LEU A 124 -8.17 0.42 0.84
C LEU A 124 -8.83 -0.89 0.44
N ARG A 125 -9.51 -0.91 -0.71
CA ARG A 125 -10.01 -2.12 -1.35
C ARG A 125 -9.52 -2.18 -2.80
N VAL A 126 -9.05 -3.36 -3.19
CA VAL A 126 -8.68 -3.69 -4.57
C VAL A 126 -9.16 -5.10 -4.86
N GLY A 127 -10.20 -5.23 -5.69
CA GLY A 127 -10.85 -6.50 -5.95
C GLY A 127 -11.43 -7.12 -4.68
N ASP A 128 -10.97 -8.33 -4.38
CA ASP A 128 -11.30 -9.08 -3.18
C ASP A 128 -10.32 -8.84 -2.03
N ARG A 129 -9.30 -7.99 -2.22
CA ARG A 129 -8.33 -7.63 -1.19
C ARG A 129 -8.72 -6.34 -0.48
N PHE A 130 -8.34 -6.26 0.78
CA PHE A 130 -8.39 -5.01 1.51
C PHE A 130 -7.10 -4.77 2.28
N GLY A 131 -6.83 -3.50 2.55
CA GLY A 131 -5.84 -3.03 3.49
C GLY A 131 -6.46 -2.09 4.50
N TRP A 132 -6.11 -2.26 5.77
CA TRP A 132 -6.46 -1.37 6.87
C TRP A 132 -5.18 -0.94 7.56
N ALA A 133 -5.04 0.35 7.82
CA ALA A 133 -3.94 0.90 8.61
C ALA A 133 -4.46 1.94 9.60
N ARG A 134 -3.98 1.88 10.85
CA ARG A 134 -4.23 2.86 11.91
C ARG A 134 -3.20 2.69 13.02
N GLY A 135 -2.48 3.76 13.37
CA GLY A 135 -1.46 3.70 14.42
C GLY A 135 -0.46 2.58 14.14
N GLU A 136 -0.26 1.67 15.09
CA GLU A 136 0.61 0.50 14.93
C GLU A 136 -0.06 -0.71 14.24
N SER A 137 -1.36 -0.64 13.95
CA SER A 137 -2.12 -1.73 13.34
C SER A 137 -2.14 -1.59 11.83
N VAL A 138 -1.50 -2.52 11.13
CA VAL A 138 -1.61 -2.66 9.68
C VAL A 138 -2.00 -4.08 9.31
N VAL A 139 -3.02 -4.19 8.47
CA VAL A 139 -3.67 -5.44 8.13
C VAL A 139 -3.91 -5.49 6.63
N LEU A 140 -3.44 -6.55 5.98
CA LEU A 140 -3.85 -6.94 4.64
C LEU A 140 -4.64 -8.24 4.72
N GLY A 141 -5.72 -8.34 3.95
CA GLY A 141 -6.59 -9.52 3.97
C GLY A 141 -7.50 -9.62 2.75
N ARG A 142 -8.47 -10.54 2.82
CA ARG A 142 -9.57 -10.61 1.85
C ARG A 142 -10.85 -10.06 2.46
N VAL A 143 -11.63 -9.36 1.65
CA VAL A 143 -12.97 -8.92 2.05
C VAL A 143 -13.80 -10.14 2.44
N GLY A 144 -14.41 -10.08 3.62
CA GLY A 144 -15.21 -11.18 4.20
C GLY A 144 -14.40 -12.27 4.90
N ASP A 145 -13.06 -12.17 5.00
CA ASP A 145 -12.29 -13.06 5.88
C ASP A 145 -12.33 -12.60 7.35
N GLY A 146 -11.75 -13.40 8.26
CA GLY A 146 -11.75 -13.06 9.68
C GLY A 146 -10.99 -11.77 10.03
N ARG A 147 -10.07 -11.29 9.19
CA ARG A 147 -9.39 -10.00 9.38
C ARG A 147 -10.32 -8.86 8.98
N TRP A 148 -11.07 -9.01 7.89
CA TRP A 148 -12.11 -8.07 7.49
C TRP A 148 -13.19 -7.95 8.56
N GLU A 149 -13.66 -9.08 9.10
CA GLU A 149 -14.65 -9.10 10.18
C GLU A 149 -14.12 -8.43 11.46
N ALA A 150 -12.83 -8.61 11.77
CA ALA A 150 -12.21 -7.96 12.93
C ALA A 150 -12.13 -6.42 12.77
N VAL A 151 -11.83 -5.92 11.57
CA VAL A 151 -11.89 -4.47 11.28
C VAL A 151 -13.35 -4.01 11.25
N GLY A 152 -14.27 -4.81 10.72
CA GLY A 152 -15.70 -4.55 10.65
C GLY A 152 -16.06 -3.19 10.06
N PRO A 153 -15.56 -2.82 8.86
CA PRO A 153 -15.86 -1.51 8.28
C PRO A 153 -17.32 -1.44 7.82
N VAL A 154 -18.05 -0.44 8.28
CA VAL A 154 -19.45 -0.19 7.93
C VAL A 154 -19.64 1.29 7.60
N GLY A 155 -20.25 1.57 6.45
CA GLY A 155 -20.65 2.94 6.08
C GLY A 155 -21.76 3.47 6.99
N GLU A 156 -21.63 4.70 7.45
CA GLU A 156 -22.66 5.41 8.23
C GLU A 156 -22.96 6.77 7.59
N ASP A 157 -24.12 7.36 7.89
CA ASP A 157 -24.58 8.63 7.28
C ASP A 157 -23.55 9.78 7.39
N ALA A 158 -22.70 9.76 8.42
CA ALA A 158 -21.71 10.81 8.70
C ALA A 158 -20.25 10.30 8.70
N GLY A 159 -19.97 9.07 8.27
CA GLY A 159 -18.64 8.50 8.43
C GLY A 159 -18.52 7.02 8.11
N ILE A 160 -17.49 6.40 8.68
CA ILE A 160 -17.26 4.95 8.63
C ILE A 160 -16.99 4.47 10.05
N ARG A 161 -17.66 3.40 10.47
CA ARG A 161 -17.29 2.67 11.68
C ARG A 161 -16.30 1.57 11.29
N ALA A 162 -15.16 1.52 11.94
CA ALA A 162 -14.15 0.48 11.74
C ALA A 162 -13.26 0.38 12.99
N ASP A 163 -12.82 -0.82 13.34
CA ASP A 163 -11.98 -1.10 14.51
C ASP A 163 -12.60 -0.56 15.82
N GLY A 164 -13.93 -0.67 15.93
CA GLY A 164 -14.70 -0.16 17.08
C GLY A 164 -14.77 1.37 17.19
N VAL A 165 -14.22 2.12 16.23
CA VAL A 165 -14.17 3.59 16.23
C VAL A 165 -15.07 4.15 15.12
N HIS A 166 -15.69 5.30 15.38
CA HIS A 166 -16.38 6.09 14.36
C HIS A 166 -15.42 7.13 13.77
N TRP A 167 -15.25 7.08 12.45
CA TRP A 167 -14.30 7.89 11.70
C TRP A 167 -15.02 8.87 10.79
N ASN A 168 -14.53 10.11 10.74
CA ASN A 168 -14.91 11.05 9.69
C ASN A 168 -14.10 10.76 8.44
N VAL A 169 -14.73 10.82 7.27
CA VAL A 169 -14.01 10.66 6.00
C VAL A 169 -13.33 11.97 5.62
N ILE A 170 -12.01 11.93 5.50
CA ILE A 170 -11.16 13.05 5.08
C ILE A 170 -11.11 13.11 3.55
N ARG A 171 -10.87 11.97 2.91
CA ARG A 171 -10.71 11.84 1.46
C ARG A 171 -11.25 10.50 0.98
N ARG A 172 -11.73 10.48 -0.26
CA ARG A 172 -12.15 9.27 -0.98
C ARG A 172 -11.44 9.21 -2.34
N GLU A 173 -11.10 8.01 -2.75
CA GLU A 173 -10.68 7.68 -4.11
C GLU A 173 -11.55 6.54 -4.63
N GLY A 174 -12.08 6.67 -5.86
CA GLY A 174 -13.01 5.69 -6.41
C GLY A 174 -14.41 5.74 -5.80
N GLU A 175 -15.27 4.83 -6.24
CA GLU A 175 -16.61 4.64 -5.70
C GLU A 175 -16.55 3.69 -4.50
N VAL A 176 -16.81 4.22 -3.31
CA VAL A 176 -16.70 3.47 -2.05
C VAL A 176 -17.96 2.65 -1.83
N GLU A 177 -17.80 1.33 -1.81
CA GLU A 177 -18.88 0.36 -1.55
C GLU A 177 -18.64 -0.33 -0.20
N LEU A 178 -19.39 0.11 0.82
CA LEU A 178 -19.38 -0.39 2.21
C LEU A 178 -20.81 -0.52 2.75
#